data_AF-A0AAV8Y3P9-F1
#
_entry.id   AF-A0AAV8Y3P9-F1
#
_cell.length_a   1.000
_cell.length_b   1.000
_cell.length_c   1.000
_cell.angle_alpha   90.00
_cell.angle_beta   90.00
_cell.angle_gamma   90.00
#
_symmetry.space_group_name_H-M   'P 1'
#
loop_
_entity.id
_entity.type
_entity.pdbx_description
1 polymer ?
#
loop_
_entity_poly.entity_id
_entity_poly.type
_entity_poly.pdbx_seq_one_letter_code
_entity_poly.pdbx_strand_id
1 'polypeptide(L)'
;MRPYPKSKISDRIGRQIFNYRLSRARRVVENTFGILAQIFRIYHKRLKLHPRYATNIILTTCVLHNYIRQNMSSLHSEEGTIKTPLAVQNFAKFGENASTLDFRIRQKYTKYFNSTHVFHGN
;
A
#
# COMPACT_ATOMS: atom_id res chain seq x y z
N MET A 1 -1.13 -10.79 -1.38
CA MET A 1 -0.29 -11.27 -2.50
C MET A 1 1.16 -11.50 -2.06
N ARG A 2 1.62 -12.74 -1.86
CA ARG A 2 3.00 -12.99 -1.41
C ARG A 2 4.01 -12.77 -2.55
N PRO A 3 5.17 -12.10 -2.34
CA PRO A 3 6.23 -12.03 -3.35
C PRO A 3 6.80 -13.42 -3.65
N TYR A 4 7.52 -13.57 -4.76
CA TYR A 4 8.35 -14.75 -4.98
C TYR A 4 9.46 -14.85 -3.92
N PRO A 5 9.85 -16.05 -3.46
CA PRO A 5 10.99 -16.23 -2.57
C PRO A 5 12.30 -15.85 -3.26
N LYS A 6 13.25 -15.26 -2.54
CA LYS A 6 14.56 -14.83 -3.08
C LYS A 6 15.32 -15.97 -3.80
N SER A 7 15.23 -17.20 -3.30
CA SER A 7 15.84 -18.38 -3.92
C SER A 7 15.25 -18.78 -5.28
N LYS A 8 14.04 -18.33 -5.62
CA LYS A 8 13.34 -18.67 -6.88
C LYS A 8 13.30 -17.51 -7.88
N ILE A 9 14.07 -16.45 -7.62
CA ILE A 9 14.07 -15.17 -8.36
C ILE A 9 15.29 -15.05 -9.27
N SER A 10 16.43 -15.63 -8.90
CA SER A 10 17.68 -15.63 -9.68
C SER A 10 17.46 -16.10 -11.10
N ASP A 11 16.63 -17.13 -11.28
CA ASP A 11 16.52 -17.85 -12.55
C ASP A 11 15.49 -17.24 -13.51
N ARG A 12 14.72 -16.22 -13.09
CA ARG A 12 13.65 -15.62 -13.90
C ARG A 12 13.49 -14.11 -13.69
N ILE A 13 14.00 -13.33 -14.63
CA ILE A 13 13.87 -11.85 -14.68
C ILE A 13 12.42 -11.38 -14.47
N GLY A 14 11.43 -12.06 -15.07
CA GLY A 14 10.02 -11.70 -14.88
C GLY A 14 9.55 -11.74 -13.41
N ARG A 15 10.10 -12.63 -12.57
CA ARG A 15 9.78 -12.67 -11.14
C ARG A 15 10.43 -11.52 -10.38
N GLN A 16 11.61 -11.08 -10.78
CA GLN A 16 12.30 -9.90 -10.25
C GLN A 16 11.46 -8.64 -10.50
N ILE A 17 11.06 -8.42 -11.75
CA ILE A 17 10.24 -7.28 -12.17
C ILE A 17 8.92 -7.26 -11.39
N PHE A 18 8.23 -8.40 -11.30
CA PHE A 18 6.98 -8.50 -10.54
C PHE A 18 7.17 -8.18 -9.06
N ASN A 19 8.20 -8.73 -8.41
CA ASN A 19 8.47 -8.44 -6.99
C ASN A 19 8.81 -6.96 -6.76
N TYR A 20 9.56 -6.34 -7.69
CA TYR A 20 9.87 -4.92 -7.64
C TYR A 20 8.60 -4.07 -7.74
N ARG A 21 7.76 -4.31 -8.76
CA ARG A 21 6.48 -3.62 -8.96
C ARG A 21 5.56 -3.79 -7.75
N LEU A 22 5.45 -5.01 -7.24
CA LEU A 22 4.65 -5.32 -6.06
C LEU A 22 5.16 -4.57 -4.81
N SER A 23 6.48 -4.45 -4.64
CA SER A 23 7.08 -3.69 -3.54
C SER A 23 6.81 -2.19 -3.68
N ARG A 24 6.89 -1.65 -4.90
CA ARG A 24 6.56 -0.24 -5.19
C ARG A 24 5.11 0.07 -4.87
N ALA A 25 4.18 -0.79 -5.30
CA ALA A 25 2.75 -0.64 -5.00
C ALA A 25 2.48 -0.68 -3.48
N ARG A 26 3.09 -1.63 -2.76
CA ARG A 26 2.99 -1.68 -1.29
C ARG A 26 3.46 -0.40 -0.62
N ARG A 27 4.64 0.10 -1.01
CA ARG A 27 5.23 1.31 -0.40
C ARG A 27 4.30 2.51 -0.53
N VAL A 28 3.65 2.68 -1.69
CA VAL A 28 2.67 3.77 -1.89
C VAL A 28 1.51 3.62 -0.92
N VAL A 29 0.90 2.43 -0.86
CA VAL A 29 -0.25 2.15 0.02
C VAL A 29 0.13 2.32 1.50
N GLU A 30 1.24 1.73 1.93
CA GLU A 30 1.72 1.81 3.31
C GLU A 30 2.02 3.25 3.73
N ASN A 31 2.67 4.05 2.87
CA ASN A 31 2.92 5.46 3.15
C ASN A 31 1.62 6.25 3.29
N THR A 32 0.64 6.06 2.39
CA THR A 32 -0.65 6.74 2.46
C THR A 32 -1.41 6.40 3.74
N PHE A 33 -1.51 5.11 4.08
CA PHE A 33 -2.18 4.70 5.32
C PHE A 33 -1.40 5.09 6.58
N GLY A 34 -0.08 5.24 6.51
CA GLY A 34 0.73 5.79 7.60
C GLY A 34 0.34 7.22 7.95
N ILE A 35 0.19 8.08 6.94
CA ILE A 35 -0.29 9.47 7.13
C ILE A 35 -1.71 9.47 7.70
N LEU A 36 -2.61 8.67 7.13
CA LEU A 36 -3.99 8.60 7.59
C LEU A 36 -4.10 8.07 9.03
N ALA A 37 -3.26 7.11 9.42
CA ALA A 37 -3.24 6.56 10.78
C ALA A 37 -2.77 7.59 11.81
N GLN A 38 -1.75 8.40 11.47
CA GLN A 38 -1.27 9.46 12.35
C GLN A 38 -2.36 10.47 12.70
N ILE A 39 -3.29 10.73 11.78
CA ILE A 39 -4.37 11.71 11.94
C ILE A 39 -5.64 11.06 12.50
N PHE A 40 -5.99 9.86 12.05
CA PHE A 40 -7.25 9.21 12.37
C PHE A 40 -7.03 7.89 13.14
N ARG A 41 -7.44 7.90 14.41
CA ARG A 41 -7.37 6.73 15.32
C ARG A 41 -8.09 5.48 14.80
N ILE A 42 -9.02 5.62 13.86
CA ILE A 42 -9.77 4.50 13.27
C ILE A 42 -8.86 3.47 12.59
N TYR A 43 -7.70 3.90 12.06
CA TYR A 43 -6.75 3.01 11.38
C TYR A 43 -5.81 2.25 12.32
N HIS A 44 -5.80 2.56 13.63
CA HIS A 44 -4.94 1.87 14.61
C HIS A 44 -5.46 0.48 15.01
N LYS A 45 -6.70 0.16 14.66
CA LYS A 45 -7.33 -1.13 14.93
C LYS A 45 -7.89 -1.71 13.64
N ARG A 46 -8.04 -3.03 13.61
CA ARG A 46 -8.76 -3.70 12.52
C ARG A 46 -10.17 -3.14 12.44
N LEU A 47 -10.55 -2.70 11.25
CA LEU A 47 -11.87 -2.19 10.94
C LEU A 47 -12.90 -3.32 11.06
N LYS A 48 -13.65 -3.38 12.16
CA LYS A 48 -14.74 -4.35 12.39
C LYS A 48 -16.02 -3.89 11.67
N LEU A 49 -15.96 -3.75 10.36
CA LEU A 49 -17.05 -3.22 9.53
C LEU A 49 -17.16 -4.01 8.23
N HIS A 50 -18.37 -4.02 7.68
CA HIS A 50 -18.63 -4.73 6.43
C HIS A 50 -17.79 -4.14 5.30
N PRO A 51 -17.12 -4.95 4.44
CA PRO A 51 -16.22 -4.47 3.38
C PRO A 51 -16.83 -3.39 2.47
N ARG A 52 -18.15 -3.42 2.29
CA ARG A 52 -18.91 -2.41 1.53
C ARG A 52 -18.68 -0.96 2.01
N TYR A 53 -18.33 -0.75 3.27
CA TYR A 53 -18.10 0.58 3.85
C TYR A 53 -16.64 1.04 3.77
N ALA A 54 -15.70 0.16 3.42
CA ALA A 54 -14.28 0.48 3.41
C ALA A 54 -13.97 1.65 2.46
N THR A 55 -14.57 1.65 1.27
CA THR A 55 -14.41 2.73 0.29
C THR A 55 -14.87 4.07 0.84
N ASN A 56 -16.05 4.10 1.48
CA ASN A 56 -16.59 5.34 2.03
C ASN A 56 -15.70 5.88 3.16
N ILE A 57 -15.20 5.02 4.04
CA ILE A 57 -14.28 5.43 5.11
C ILE A 57 -13.01 6.05 4.54
N ILE A 58 -12.39 5.40 3.55
CA ILE A 58 -11.18 5.90 2.89
C ILE A 58 -11.46 7.28 2.29
N LEU A 59 -12.51 7.41 1.48
CA LEU A 59 -12.87 8.68 0.83
C LEU A 59 -13.15 9.78 1.87
N THR A 60 -13.93 9.50 2.91
CA THR A 60 -14.22 10.46 3.98
C THR A 60 -12.93 10.91 4.68
N THR A 61 -12.01 10.00 5.00
CA THR A 61 -10.73 10.38 5.63
C THR A 61 -9.83 11.17 4.69
N CYS A 62 -9.87 10.94 3.37
CA CYS A 62 -9.16 11.77 2.40
C CYS A 62 -9.73 13.19 2.32
N VAL A 63 -11.06 13.32 2.28
CA VAL A 63 -11.75 14.62 2.30
C VAL A 63 -11.41 15.38 3.58
N LEU A 64 -11.53 14.72 4.74
CA LEU A 64 -11.25 15.34 6.03
C LEU A 64 -9.77 15.72 6.18
N HIS A 65 -8.84 14.87 5.72
CA HIS A 65 -7.43 15.22 5.67
C HIS A 65 -7.17 16.48 4.85
N ASN A 66 -7.76 16.57 3.64
CA ASN A 66 -7.61 17.74 2.79
C ASN A 66 -8.20 19.00 3.44
N TYR A 67 -9.37 18.89 4.06
CA TYR A 67 -9.99 19.97 4.81
C TYR A 67 -9.09 20.45 5.97
N ILE A 68 -8.59 19.53 6.80
CA ILE A 68 -7.69 19.87 7.91
C ILE A 68 -6.43 20.58 7.39
N ARG A 69 -5.80 20.06 6.32
CA ARG A 69 -4.60 20.70 5.76
C ARG A 69 -4.86 22.13 5.30
N GLN A 70 -5.97 22.38 4.62
CA GLN A 70 -6.32 23.73 4.12
C GLN A 70 -6.57 24.72 5.25
N ASN A 71 -7.22 24.29 6.33
CA ASN A 71 -7.52 25.14 7.47
C ASN A 71 -6.31 25.30 8.42
N MET A 72 -5.42 24.31 8.52
CA MET A 72 -4.17 24.48 9.27
C MET A 72 -3.17 25.37 8.55
N SER A 73 -3.13 25.35 7.21
CA SER A 73 -2.28 26.29 6.46
C SER A 73 -2.70 27.75 6.60
N SER A 74 -3.95 28.04 6.99
CA SER A 74 -4.37 29.42 7.27
C SER A 74 -4.09 29.87 8.72
N LEU A 75 -3.69 28.94 9.61
CA LEU A 75 -3.43 29.22 11.03
C LEU A 75 -1.94 29.23 11.39
N HIS A 76 -1.05 28.82 10.47
CA HIS A 76 0.39 28.75 10.69
C HIS A 76 1.17 29.63 9.69
N SER A 77 1.03 30.95 9.84
CA SER A 77 2.24 31.78 9.93
C SER A 77 2.77 31.58 11.35
N GLU A 78 4.05 31.28 11.50
CA GLU A 78 4.75 30.90 12.75
C GLU A 78 4.77 29.39 13.09
N GLU A 79 5.94 28.83 12.77
CA GLU A 79 6.70 27.71 13.35
C GLU A 79 6.04 26.35 13.66
N GLY A 80 6.62 25.29 13.05
CA GLY A 80 6.51 23.92 13.54
C GLY A 80 6.66 22.83 12.49
N THR A 81 7.87 22.62 11.97
CA THR A 81 8.18 21.41 11.19
C THR A 81 7.93 20.18 12.06
N ILE A 82 6.85 19.44 11.78
CA ILE A 82 6.62 18.13 12.41
C ILE A 82 7.70 17.17 11.90
N LYS A 83 8.81 17.07 12.63
CA LYS A 83 9.80 16.01 12.44
C LYS A 83 9.22 14.71 13.01
N THR A 84 8.50 13.95 12.19
CA THR A 84 8.05 12.60 12.59
C THR A 84 9.24 11.63 12.65
N PRO A 85 9.45 10.90 13.76
CA PRO A 85 10.46 9.86 13.83
C PRO A 85 10.08 8.71 12.89
N LEU A 86 11.04 8.34 12.04
CA LEU A 86 10.96 7.21 11.12
C LEU A 86 11.00 5.89 11.93
N ALA A 87 9.83 5.35 12.29
CA ALA A 87 9.71 3.99 12.80
C ALA A 87 8.95 3.13 11.79
N VAL A 88 9.68 2.59 10.82
CA VAL A 88 9.20 1.56 9.90
C VAL A 88 9.06 0.27 10.69
N GLN A 89 7.87 -0.02 11.23
CA GLN A 89 7.62 -1.31 11.84
C GLN A 89 7.55 -2.38 10.76
N ASN A 90 8.46 -3.35 10.84
CA ASN A 90 8.48 -4.53 9.99
C ASN A 90 7.15 -5.28 10.10
N PHE A 91 6.34 -5.25 9.04
CA PHE A 91 5.16 -6.11 8.95
C PHE A 91 5.57 -7.57 9.14
N ALA A 92 5.00 -8.21 10.17
CA ALA A 92 5.28 -9.58 10.53
C ALA A 92 5.24 -10.50 9.29
N LYS A 93 6.28 -11.33 9.16
CA LYS A 93 6.37 -12.35 8.10
C LYS A 93 5.28 -13.40 8.34
N PHE A 94 4.15 -13.27 7.64
CA PHE A 94 3.16 -14.35 7.58
C PHE A 94 3.74 -15.51 6.75
N GLY A 95 4.32 -16.46 7.45
CA GLY A 95 4.91 -17.68 6.92
C GLY A 95 3.98 -18.86 7.10
N GLU A 96 2.94 -18.95 6.27
CA GLU A 96 2.19 -20.20 6.08
C GLU A 96 2.51 -20.81 4.72
N ASN A 97 2.36 -22.13 4.62
CA ASN A 97 2.64 -22.92 3.43
C ASN A 97 1.70 -22.50 2.29
N ALA A 98 2.26 -22.09 1.16
CA ALA A 98 1.47 -21.58 0.04
C ALA A 98 0.65 -22.70 -0.60
N SER A 99 -0.67 -22.54 -0.64
CA SER A 99 -1.56 -23.45 -1.37
C SER A 99 -1.28 -23.37 -2.89
N THR A 100 -1.65 -24.42 -3.63
CA THR A 100 -1.53 -24.44 -5.10
C THR A 100 -2.31 -23.29 -5.76
N LEU A 101 -3.41 -22.85 -5.13
CA LEU A 101 -4.21 -21.71 -5.58
C LEU A 101 -3.42 -20.39 -5.47
N ASP A 102 -2.73 -20.18 -4.36
CA ASP A 102 -1.88 -19.01 -4.10
C ASP A 102 -0.77 -18.86 -5.16
N PHE A 103 -0.24 -20.00 -5.62
CA PHE A 103 0.73 -20.04 -6.71
C PHE A 103 0.12 -19.62 -8.06
N ARG A 104 -1.07 -20.15 -8.41
CA ARG A 104 -1.76 -19.83 -9.67
C ARG A 104 -2.16 -18.35 -9.73
N ILE A 105 -2.68 -17.81 -8.63
CA ILE A 105 -2.99 -16.38 -8.51
C ILE A 105 -1.73 -15.56 -8.76
N ARG A 106 -0.62 -15.91 -8.09
CA ARG A 106 0.64 -15.20 -8.30
C ARG A 106 1.13 -15.23 -9.74
N GLN A 107 1.05 -16.38 -10.40
CA GLN A 107 1.41 -16.49 -11.81
C GLN A 107 0.52 -15.63 -12.71
N LYS A 108 -0.80 -15.64 -12.52
CA LYS A 108 -1.76 -14.84 -13.29
C LYS A 108 -1.40 -13.35 -13.24
N TYR A 109 -1.19 -12.81 -12.05
CA TYR A 109 -0.79 -11.42 -11.88
C TYR A 109 0.63 -11.13 -12.38
N THR A 110 1.56 -12.08 -12.24
CA THR A 110 2.92 -11.93 -12.82
C THR A 110 2.83 -11.75 -14.32
N LYS A 111 2.01 -12.56 -14.99
CA LYS A 111 1.77 -12.43 -16.44
C LYS A 111 1.16 -11.07 -16.78
N TYR A 112 0.10 -10.67 -16.07
CA TYR A 112 -0.59 -9.39 -16.29
C TYR A 112 0.29 -8.15 -16.07
N PHE A 113 1.03 -8.08 -14.95
CA PHE A 113 1.84 -6.90 -14.61
C PHE A 113 3.14 -6.81 -15.40
N ASN A 114 3.59 -7.90 -16.03
CA ASN A 114 4.77 -7.93 -16.87
C ASN A 114 4.45 -7.90 -18.36
N SER A 115 3.23 -8.25 -18.79
CA SER A 115 2.80 -7.98 -20.16
C SER A 115 2.83 -6.47 -20.38
N THR A 116 3.54 -6.03 -21.41
CA THR A 116 3.52 -4.65 -21.89
C THR A 116 2.08 -4.29 -22.20
N HIS A 117 1.44 -3.54 -21.31
CA HIS A 117 0.31 -2.72 -21.71
C HIS A 117 0.88 -1.67 -22.65
N VAL A 118 0.84 -1.94 -23.95
CA VAL A 118 0.88 -0.90 -24.95
C VAL A 118 -0.39 -0.10 -24.68
N PHE A 119 -0.25 0.99 -23.93
CA PHE A 119 -1.26 2.02 -23.85
C PHE A 119 -1.41 2.56 -25.26
N HIS A 120 -2.35 2.00 -26.02
CA HIS A 120 -2.87 2.65 -27.20
C HIS A 120 -3.71 3.80 -26.67
N GLY A 121 -3.06 4.94 -26.47
CA GLY A 121 -3.75 6.20 -26.26
C GLY A 121 -4.49 6.53 -27.54
N ASN A 122 -5.81 6.57 -27.45
CA ASN A 122 -6.66 7.30 -28.38
C ASN A 122 -6.74 8.75 -27.90
#